data_AF-I1QYC4-F1
#
_entry.id   AF-I1QYC4-F1
#
_cell.length_a   1.000
_cell.length_b   1.000
_cell.length_c   1.000
_cell.angle_alpha   90.00
_cell.angle_beta   90.00
_cell.angle_gamma   90.00
#
_symmetry.space_group_name_H-M   'P 1'
#
loop_
_entity.id
_entity.type
_entity.pdbx_description
1 polymer ?
#
loop_
_entity_poly.entity_id
_entity_poly.type
_entity_poly.pdbx_seq_one_letter_code
_entity_poly.pdbx_strand_id
1 'polypeptide(L)'
;YFDTGVMVVDLGRWRRTGYTRRIERWMEIQKSPAGRIYELGSLPPFLLVFAGHVAPIEHRWNQHGLNGDNVFGRCRDLHPGPVSLLHWSGSGKPWARLGAGLPCPLDTLWAPFDLYGPTDSAAEGSR
;
A
#
# COMPACT_ATOMS: atom_id res chain seq x y z
N TYR A 1 -3.05 11.21 9.88
CA TYR A 1 -1.91 11.04 8.95
C TYR A 1 -2.47 10.57 7.61
N PHE A 2 -1.79 10.83 6.50
CA PHE A 2 -2.25 10.33 5.18
C PHE A 2 -1.44 9.09 4.79
N ASP A 3 -2.03 8.23 3.98
CA ASP A 3 -1.37 7.07 3.39
C ASP A 3 -0.73 7.48 2.05
N THR A 4 0.52 7.04 1.80
CA THR A 4 1.23 7.33 0.54
C THR A 4 0.88 6.37 -0.59
N GLY A 5 -0.01 5.40 -0.38
CA GLY A 5 -0.41 4.44 -1.41
C GLY A 5 -1.17 5.08 -2.57
N VAL A 6 -1.87 6.19 -2.33
CA VAL A 6 -2.56 6.98 -3.35
C VAL A 6 -2.39 8.46 -3.08
N MET A 7 -1.83 9.19 -4.05
CA MET A 7 -1.61 10.63 -3.95
C MET A 7 -1.92 11.30 -5.29
N VAL A 8 -2.52 12.50 -5.23
CA VAL A 8 -2.63 13.40 -6.37
C VAL A 8 -1.58 14.50 -6.19
N VAL A 9 -0.69 14.64 -7.17
CA VAL A 9 0.49 15.52 -7.05
C VAL A 9 0.52 16.52 -8.20
N ASP A 10 0.63 17.81 -7.87
CA ASP A 10 0.96 18.86 -8.84
C ASP A 10 2.46 18.76 -9.20
N LEU A 11 2.74 18.15 -10.36
CA LEU A 11 4.11 17.97 -10.86
C LEU A 11 4.78 19.29 -11.26
N GLY A 12 4.02 20.32 -11.62
CA GLY A 12 4.55 21.64 -11.94
C GLY A 12 5.09 22.33 -10.70
N ARG A 13 4.30 22.38 -9.63
CA ARG A 13 4.74 22.85 -8.32
C ARG A 13 5.86 21.98 -7.76
N TRP A 14 5.77 20.67 -7.93
CA TRP A 14 6.81 19.74 -7.47
C TRP A 14 8.20 20.09 -8.01
N ARG A 15 8.29 20.31 -9.33
CA ARG A 15 9.54 20.68 -9.99
C ARG A 15 10.02 22.07 -9.56
N ARG A 16 9.14 23.08 -9.55
CA ARG A 16 9.51 24.46 -9.21
C ARG A 16 9.99 24.60 -7.77
N THR A 17 9.35 23.91 -6.81
CA THR A 17 9.73 23.95 -5.39
C THR A 17 10.88 22.99 -5.06
N GLY A 18 11.19 22.03 -5.95
CA GLY A 18 12.28 21.08 -5.76
C GLY A 18 12.02 20.06 -4.65
N TYR A 19 10.79 19.53 -4.54
CA TYR A 19 10.42 18.59 -3.47
C TYR A 19 11.25 17.30 -3.48
N THR A 20 11.66 16.80 -4.65
CA THR A 20 12.56 15.63 -4.77
C THR A 20 13.80 15.80 -3.87
N ARG A 21 14.52 16.92 -4.01
CA ARG A 21 15.74 17.17 -3.23
C ARG A 21 15.48 17.25 -1.72
N ARG A 22 14.32 17.77 -1.33
CA ARG A 22 13.93 17.86 0.10
C ARG A 22 13.65 16.48 0.68
N ILE A 23 12.97 15.62 -0.07
CA ILE A 23 12.69 14.23 0.32
C ILE A 23 14.00 13.44 0.40
N GLU A 24 14.85 13.52 -0.63
CA GLU A 24 16.15 12.83 -0.67
C GLU A 24 17.04 13.25 0.50
N ARG A 25 17.06 14.54 0.88
CA ARG A 25 17.80 14.99 2.06
C ARG A 25 17.36 14.27 3.35
N TRP A 26 16.07 14.04 3.54
CA TRP A 26 15.56 13.27 4.69
C TRP A 26 15.89 11.79 4.60
N MET A 27 16.00 11.24 3.39
CA MET A 27 16.46 9.87 3.17
C MET A 27 17.96 9.72 3.48
N GLU A 28 18.78 10.73 3.17
CA GLU A 28 20.21 10.72 3.52
C GLU A 28 20.44 10.88 5.02
N ILE A 29 19.68 11.75 5.71
CA ILE A 29 19.73 11.87 7.18
C ILE A 29 19.42 10.51 7.83
N GLN A 30 18.42 9.81 7.33
CA GLN A 30 18.03 8.48 7.82
C GLN A 30 19.13 7.42 7.67
N LYS A 31 20.01 7.54 6.67
CA LYS A 31 21.14 6.64 6.45
C LYS A 31 22.39 7.03 7.25
N SER A 32 22.35 8.16 7.96
CA SER A 32 23.53 8.72 8.61
C SER A 32 24.01 7.86 9.80
N PRO A 33 25.29 7.93 10.18
CA PRO A 33 25.85 7.18 11.30
C PRO A 33 25.23 7.49 12.67
N ALA A 34 24.54 8.64 12.79
CA ALA A 34 23.85 9.05 14.01
C ALA A 34 22.64 8.17 14.36
N GLY A 35 22.20 7.33 13.42
CA GLY A 35 21.12 6.37 13.62
C GLY A 35 19.87 6.67 12.80
N ARG A 36 18.98 5.68 12.73
CA ARG A 36 17.69 5.78 12.03
C ARG A 36 16.74 6.67 12.84
N ILE A 37 16.06 7.58 12.15
CA ILE A 37 15.06 8.50 12.73
C ILE A 37 13.62 8.05 12.46
N TYR A 38 13.41 7.01 11.63
CA TYR A 38 12.12 6.34 11.42
C TYR A 38 12.28 4.89 10.94
N GLU A 39 11.23 4.08 11.08
CA GLU A 39 11.20 2.66 10.67
C GLU A 39 10.48 2.43 9.34
N LEU A 40 9.41 3.18 9.07
CA LEU A 40 8.54 3.04 7.91
C LEU A 40 9.24 3.49 6.62
N GLY A 41 8.81 2.94 5.47
CA GLY A 41 9.41 3.15 4.15
C GLY A 41 9.34 4.59 3.63
N SER A 42 8.60 4.84 2.55
CA SER A 42 8.54 6.18 1.93
C SER A 42 7.64 7.17 2.69
N LEU A 43 6.76 6.70 3.57
CA LEU A 43 5.80 7.56 4.27
C LEU A 43 6.47 8.66 5.15
N PRO A 44 7.47 8.37 6.00
CA PRO A 44 8.05 9.39 6.87
C PRO A 44 8.72 10.55 6.12
N PRO A 45 9.54 10.34 5.07
CA PRO A 45 10.05 11.45 4.24
C PRO A 45 8.96 12.36 3.68
N PHE A 46 7.83 11.80 3.24
CA PHE A 46 6.71 12.59 2.73
C PHE A 46 6.04 13.39 3.85
N LEU A 47 5.83 12.81 5.04
CA LEU A 47 5.30 13.54 6.19
C LEU A 47 6.24 14.69 6.60
N LEU A 48 7.55 14.46 6.64
CA LEU A 48 8.54 15.48 6.99
C LEU A 48 8.56 16.68 6.02
N VAL A 49 8.14 16.47 4.78
CA VAL A 49 8.10 17.54 3.75
C VAL A 49 6.72 18.19 3.63
N PHE A 50 5.64 17.43 3.81
CA PHE A 50 4.27 17.86 3.48
C PHE A 50 3.31 17.95 4.67
N ALA A 51 3.70 17.59 5.90
CA ALA A 51 2.82 17.75 7.05
C ALA A 51 2.30 19.21 7.15
N GLY A 52 0.97 19.35 7.29
CA GLY A 52 0.30 20.66 7.29
C GLY A 52 0.07 21.28 5.91
N HIS A 53 0.55 20.65 4.83
CA HIS A 53 0.42 21.12 3.44
C HIS A 53 -0.19 20.05 2.52
N VAL A 54 -1.17 19.31 3.04
CA VAL A 54 -1.92 18.29 2.29
C VAL A 54 -3.41 18.59 2.32
N ALA A 55 -4.11 18.18 1.25
CA ALA A 55 -5.57 18.19 1.19
C ALA A 55 -6.08 16.73 1.18
N PRO A 56 -7.16 16.41 1.91
CA PRO A 56 -7.75 15.08 1.88
C PRO A 56 -8.41 14.80 0.54
N ILE A 57 -8.37 13.54 0.11
CA ILE A 57 -9.23 12.99 -0.96
C ILE A 57 -10.26 12.06 -0.32
N GLU A 58 -11.38 11.83 -1.00
CA GLU A 58 -12.43 10.92 -0.50
C GLU A 58 -11.88 9.51 -0.23
N HIS A 59 -12.36 8.89 0.85
CA HIS A 59 -11.91 7.56 1.29
C HIS A 59 -12.09 6.47 0.20
N ARG A 60 -13.04 6.65 -0.72
CA ARG A 60 -13.27 5.75 -1.86
C ARG A 60 -12.04 5.53 -2.74
N TRP A 61 -11.11 6.48 -2.74
CA TRP A 61 -9.89 6.45 -3.54
C TRP A 61 -8.74 5.70 -2.87
N ASN A 62 -8.88 5.25 -1.62
CA ASN A 62 -7.85 4.47 -0.95
C ASN A 62 -8.44 3.59 0.17
N GLN A 63 -9.16 2.53 -0.20
CA GLN A 63 -9.61 1.51 0.76
C GLN A 63 -8.44 0.63 1.17
N HIS A 64 -7.62 1.12 2.11
CA HIS A 64 -6.37 0.49 2.56
C HIS A 64 -6.57 -0.53 3.69
N GLY A 65 -5.51 -1.26 4.04
CA GLY A 65 -5.52 -2.22 5.15
C GLY A 65 -6.15 -3.58 4.80
N LEU A 66 -6.36 -3.87 3.52
CA LEU A 66 -6.98 -5.12 3.06
C LEU A 66 -6.08 -6.36 3.23
N ASN A 67 -4.85 -6.17 3.71
CA ASN A 67 -3.96 -7.27 4.10
C ASN A 67 -4.44 -8.05 5.33
N GLY A 68 -5.54 -7.61 5.98
CA GLY A 68 -6.04 -8.22 7.20
C GLY A 68 -5.17 -7.92 8.41
N ASP A 69 -5.51 -8.54 9.53
CA ASP A 69 -4.67 -8.55 10.72
C ASP A 69 -3.54 -9.57 10.56
N ASN A 70 -2.30 -9.12 10.71
CA ASN A 70 -1.12 -9.97 10.62
C ASN A 70 -0.88 -10.80 11.89
N VAL A 71 -1.60 -10.53 13.00
CA VAL A 71 -1.48 -11.26 14.25
C VAL A 71 -2.42 -12.47 14.28
N PHE A 72 -3.70 -12.25 13.99
CA PHE A 72 -4.72 -13.31 14.03
C PHE A 72 -5.17 -13.79 12.64
N GLY A 73 -4.58 -13.29 11.55
CA GLY A 73 -4.94 -13.66 10.18
C GLY A 73 -6.34 -13.25 9.77
N ARG A 74 -6.97 -12.31 10.48
CA ARG A 74 -8.38 -11.94 10.27
C ARG A 74 -8.53 -11.06 9.04
N CYS A 75 -9.56 -11.32 8.26
CA CYS A 75 -9.96 -10.44 7.17
C CYS A 75 -10.50 -9.12 7.71
N ARG A 76 -10.29 -8.04 6.94
CA ARG A 76 -10.79 -6.70 7.25
C ARG A 76 -11.87 -6.34 6.24
N ASP A 77 -12.95 -5.77 6.74
CA ASP A 77 -14.02 -5.22 5.92
C ASP A 77 -13.65 -3.86 5.31
N LEU A 78 -14.41 -3.46 4.30
CA LEU A 78 -14.31 -2.14 3.69
C LEU A 78 -14.82 -1.07 4.65
N HIS A 79 -14.24 0.12 4.56
CA HIS A 79 -14.82 1.28 5.22
C HIS A 79 -16.16 1.67 4.55
N PRO A 80 -17.14 2.20 5.30
CA PRO A 80 -18.44 2.58 4.74
C PRO A 80 -18.32 3.57 3.57
N GLY A 81 -19.25 3.48 2.62
CA GLY A 81 -19.37 4.39 1.49
C GLY A 81 -18.95 3.78 0.14
N PRO A 82 -18.96 4.58 -0.93
CA PRO A 82 -18.56 4.11 -2.25
C PRO A 82 -17.10 3.68 -2.28
N VAL A 83 -16.78 2.75 -3.19
CA VAL A 83 -15.43 2.23 -3.39
C VAL A 83 -15.02 2.44 -4.84
N SER A 84 -13.78 2.87 -5.04
CA SER A 84 -13.20 3.05 -6.39
C SER A 84 -11.79 2.50 -6.50
N LEU A 85 -11.07 2.38 -5.38
CA LEU A 85 -9.76 1.77 -5.32
C LEU A 85 -9.59 0.95 -4.05
N LEU A 86 -9.14 -0.30 -4.21
CA LEU A 86 -8.80 -1.25 -3.15
C LEU A 86 -7.28 -1.31 -2.97
N HIS A 87 -6.79 -1.24 -1.73
CA HIS A 87 -5.36 -1.18 -1.42
C HIS A 87 -4.95 -2.21 -0.35
N TRP A 88 -4.24 -3.26 -0.79
CA TRP A 88 -3.62 -4.27 0.07
C TRP A 88 -2.26 -3.78 0.59
N SER A 89 -2.28 -2.83 1.54
CA SER A 89 -1.12 -2.06 2.03
C SER A 89 -0.10 -2.82 2.90
N GLY A 90 -0.29 -4.11 3.16
CA GLY A 90 0.59 -4.93 4.04
C GLY A 90 1.05 -6.25 3.41
N SER A 91 1.48 -7.20 4.25
CA SER A 91 2.07 -8.49 3.85
C SER A 91 1.05 -9.52 3.35
N GLY A 92 -0.20 -9.48 3.83
CA GLY A 92 -1.31 -10.31 3.35
C GLY A 92 -1.76 -9.95 1.94
N LYS A 93 -0.96 -10.32 0.93
CA LYS A 93 -1.27 -10.04 -0.47
C LYS A 93 -2.34 -11.00 -1.02
N PRO A 94 -3.22 -10.54 -1.91
CA PRO A 94 -4.33 -11.35 -2.40
C PRO A 94 -3.85 -12.59 -3.16
N TRP A 95 -2.85 -12.45 -4.05
CA TRP A 95 -2.26 -13.57 -4.78
C TRP A 95 -1.67 -14.66 -3.87
N ALA A 96 -1.01 -14.26 -2.78
CA ALA A 96 -0.43 -15.20 -1.83
C ALA A 96 -1.51 -15.99 -1.07
N ARG A 97 -2.59 -15.32 -0.64
CA ARG A 97 -3.71 -15.97 0.07
C ARG A 97 -4.55 -16.85 -0.85
N LEU A 98 -4.79 -16.41 -2.08
CA LEU A 98 -5.47 -17.19 -3.11
C LEU A 98 -4.67 -18.47 -3.43
N GLY A 99 -3.36 -18.35 -3.67
CA GLY A 99 -2.49 -19.49 -3.94
C GLY A 99 -2.36 -20.47 -2.76
N ALA A 100 -2.50 -19.99 -1.53
CA ALA A 100 -2.52 -20.83 -0.33
C ALA A 100 -3.89 -21.46 -0.01
N GLY A 101 -4.94 -21.17 -0.79
CA GLY A 101 -6.30 -21.66 -0.51
C GLY A 101 -6.94 -21.06 0.74
N LEU A 102 -6.43 -19.94 1.25
CA LEU A 102 -6.93 -19.24 2.44
C LEU A 102 -7.29 -17.77 2.11
N PRO A 103 -8.16 -17.51 1.12
CA PRO A 103 -8.48 -16.15 0.71
C PRO A 103 -9.35 -15.42 1.72
N CYS A 104 -9.15 -14.12 1.84
CA CYS A 104 -10.18 -13.24 2.38
C CYS A 104 -11.26 -12.97 1.32
N PRO A 105 -12.51 -12.64 1.72
CA PRO A 105 -13.59 -12.40 0.77
C PRO A 105 -13.23 -11.39 -0.33
N LEU A 106 -12.54 -10.30 0.03
CA LEU A 106 -12.14 -9.25 -0.91
C LEU A 106 -11.00 -9.65 -1.86
N ASP A 107 -10.23 -10.70 -1.58
CA ASP A 107 -9.14 -11.13 -2.47
C ASP A 107 -9.66 -11.65 -3.81
N THR A 108 -10.88 -12.21 -3.81
CA THR A 108 -11.55 -12.66 -5.02
C THR A 108 -11.81 -11.53 -6.01
N LEU A 109 -11.89 -10.28 -5.54
CA LEU A 109 -12.02 -9.10 -6.41
C LEU A 109 -10.72 -8.77 -7.16
N TRP A 110 -9.58 -9.21 -6.64
CA TRP A 110 -8.29 -9.08 -7.32
C TRP A 110 -8.07 -10.19 -8.35
N ALA A 111 -8.62 -11.40 -8.10
CA ALA A 111 -8.36 -12.60 -8.91
C ALA A 111 -8.58 -12.44 -10.43
N PRO A 112 -9.61 -11.72 -10.94
CA PRO A 112 -9.78 -11.51 -12.38
C PRO A 112 -8.64 -10.72 -13.05
N PHE A 113 -7.81 -10.03 -12.26
CA PHE A 113 -6.66 -9.27 -12.74
C PHE A 113 -5.35 -10.06 -12.62
N ASP A 114 -5.39 -11.30 -12.14
CA ASP A 114 -4.23 -12.18 -12.13
C ASP A 114 -3.98 -12.76 -13.52
N LEU A 115 -2.91 -12.31 -14.17
CA LEU A 115 -2.56 -12.74 -15.52
C LEU A 115 -1.79 -14.06 -15.54
N TYR A 116 -1.31 -14.55 -14.39
CA TYR A 116 -0.60 -15.82 -14.32
C TYR A 116 -1.55 -17.04 -14.27
N GLY A 117 -2.86 -16.78 -14.13
CA GLY A 117 -3.88 -17.83 -13.99
C GLY A 117 -3.76 -18.58 -12.65
N PRO A 118 -4.70 -19.50 -12.35
CA PRO A 118 -4.51 -20.42 -11.24
C PRO A 118 -3.19 -21.16 -11.47
N THR A 119 -2.26 -21.11 -10.52
CA THR A 119 -1.11 -22.00 -10.54
C THR A 119 -1.64 -23.44 -10.62
N ASP A 120 -1.30 -24.16 -11.69
CA ASP A 120 -1.65 -25.57 -11.93
C ASP A 120 -0.95 -26.52 -10.94
N SER A 121 -0.99 -26.24 -9.64
CA SER A 121 -0.46 -27.11 -8.60
C SER A 121 -1.47 -28.19 -8.16
N ALA A 122 -2.66 -28.26 -8.79
CA ALA A 122 -3.68 -29.27 -8.50
C ALA A 122 -3.73 -30.43 -9.51
N ALA A 123 -2.86 -30.48 -10.54
CA ALA A 123 -2.91 -31.50 -11.59
C ALA A 123 -1.96 -32.70 -11.40
N GLU A 124 -1.12 -32.73 -10.36
CA GLU A 124 -0.09 -33.79 -10.17
C GLU A 124 -0.43 -34.80 -9.06
N GLY A 125 -1.71 -34.92 -8.67
CA GLY A 125 -2.18 -35.82 -7.62
C GLY A 125 -3.04 -37.00 -8.07
N SER A 126 -3.05 -37.36 -9.36
CA SER A 126 -3.78 -38.54 -9.85
C SER A 126 -3.07 -39.21 -11.02
N ARG A 127 -2.01 -39.96 -10.70
CA ARG A 127 -1.58 -41.15 -11.44
C ARG A 127 -1.07 -42.19 -10.46
#